data_AF-A0A8T4B5G0-F1
#
_entry.id   AF-A0A8T4B5G0-F1
#
_cell.length_a   1.000
_cell.length_b   1.000
_cell.length_c   1.000
_cell.angle_alpha   90.00
_cell.angle_beta   90.00
_cell.angle_gamma   90.00
#
_symmetry.space_group_name_H-M   'P 1'
#
loop_
_entity.id
_entity.type
_entity.pdbx_description
1 polymer ?
#
loop_
_entity_poly.entity_id
_entity_poly.type
_entity_poly.pdbx_seq_one_letter_code
_entity_poly.pdbx_strand_id
1 'polypeptide(L)' 'MGPSVEVPSLVRIENERWVFERIDEETLRSLSHQLVVQGESSSTVIGVTENFSTAVEVAKCMAEYDQRVILIRPL' A
#
# COMPACT_ATOMS: atom_id res chain seq x y z
N MET A 1 2.70 -39.60 2.62
CA MET A 1 2.42 -38.28 3.24
C MET A 1 2.84 -37.22 2.23
N GLY A 2 1.89 -36.48 1.65
CA GLY A 2 2.17 -35.48 0.61
C GLY A 2 2.76 -34.17 1.17
N PRO A 3 3.34 -33.30 0.34
CA PRO A 3 3.98 -32.07 0.80
C PRO A 3 2.93 -31.08 1.35
N SER A 4 3.15 -30.59 2.57
CA SER A 4 2.32 -29.56 3.20
C SER A 4 2.48 -28.24 2.44
N VAL A 5 1.40 -27.76 1.83
CA VAL A 5 1.34 -26.45 1.18
C VAL A 5 0.86 -25.43 2.21
N GLU A 6 1.62 -24.36 2.42
CA GLU A 6 1.17 -23.24 3.24
C GLU A 6 0.11 -22.42 2.50
N VAL A 7 -1.02 -22.16 3.18
CA VAL A 7 -2.09 -21.29 2.70
C VAL A 7 -1.83 -19.88 3.27
N PRO A 8 -1.62 -18.84 2.44
CA PRO A 8 -1.40 -17.49 2.94
C PRO A 8 -2.65 -16.95 3.65
N SER A 9 -2.46 -16.40 4.85
CA SER A 9 -3.52 -15.82 5.67
C SER A 9 -4.03 -14.49 5.10
N LEU A 10 -5.35 -14.39 4.89
CA LEU A 10 -6.09 -13.27 4.28
C LEU A 10 -6.36 -12.07 5.24
N VAL A 11 -5.50 -11.78 6.21
CA VAL A 11 -5.91 -10.93 7.36
C VAL A 11 -4.74 -10.07 7.90
N ARG A 12 -4.87 -8.72 7.98
CA ARG A 12 -3.98 -7.83 8.80
C ARG A 12 -4.73 -6.88 9.80
N ILE A 13 -4.21 -6.70 11.03
CA ILE A 13 -4.80 -5.97 12.20
C ILE A 13 -4.37 -4.51 12.26
N GLU A 14 -5.29 -3.57 12.57
CA GLU A 14 -4.97 -2.30 13.26
C GLU A 14 -6.05 -1.88 14.29
N ASN A 15 -5.66 -1.34 15.45
CA ASN A 15 -6.48 -0.81 16.57
C ASN A 15 -7.39 -1.77 17.38
N GLU A 16 -6.96 -3.02 17.61
CA GLU A 16 -7.75 -4.07 18.32
C GLU A 16 -9.15 -4.33 17.73
N ARG A 17 -9.43 -3.83 16.53
CA ARG A 17 -10.63 -4.11 15.76
C ARG A 17 -10.29 -4.23 14.29
N TRP A 18 -10.47 -5.44 13.76
CA TRP A 18 -10.31 -5.68 12.33
C TRP A 18 -11.44 -5.01 11.57
N VAL A 19 -11.12 -4.03 10.73
CA VAL A 19 -12.07 -3.42 9.78
C VAL A 19 -11.79 -4.00 8.40
N PHE A 20 -12.77 -4.69 7.83
CA PHE A 20 -12.74 -5.17 6.45
C PHE A 20 -13.65 -4.28 5.63
N GLU A 21 -13.07 -3.43 4.80
CA GLU A 21 -13.83 -2.72 3.77
C GLU A 21 -13.77 -3.54 2.49
N ARG A 22 -14.94 -3.83 1.93
CA ARG A 22 -15.05 -4.44 0.61
C ARG A 22 -14.80 -3.34 -0.40
N ILE A 23 -13.64 -3.37 -1.04
CA ILE A 23 -13.37 -2.56 -2.22
C ILE A 23 -13.96 -3.27 -3.43
N ASP A 24 -14.63 -2.53 -4.29
CA ASP A 24 -15.16 -3.04 -5.55
C ASP A 24 -14.02 -3.33 -6.55
N GLU A 25 -14.24 -4.29 -7.44
CA GLU A 25 -13.21 -4.73 -8.39
C GLU A 25 -12.81 -3.63 -9.38
N GLU A 26 -13.72 -2.70 -9.69
CA GLU A 26 -13.46 -1.57 -10.59
C GLU A 26 -12.45 -0.60 -9.98
N THR A 27 -12.61 -0.26 -8.70
CA THR A 27 -11.66 0.54 -7.94
C THR A 27 -10.29 -0.13 -7.84
N LEU A 28 -10.23 -1.45 -7.65
CA LEU A 28 -8.93 -2.15 -7.66
C LEU A 28 -8.23 -2.07 -9.02
N ARG A 29 -9.00 -2.12 -10.11
CA ARG A 29 -8.47 -2.03 -11.48
C ARG A 29 -8.07 -0.60 -11.88
N SER A 30 -8.64 0.42 -11.24
CA SER A 30 -8.30 1.82 -11.54
C SER A 30 -7.02 2.29 -10.85
N LEU A 31 -6.51 1.55 -9.85
CA LEU A 31 -5.23 1.83 -9.22
C LEU A 31 -4.08 1.77 -10.22
N SER A 32 -3.20 2.78 -10.19
CA SER A 32 -2.12 2.91 -11.18
C SER A 32 -0.75 3.26 -10.62
N HIS A 33 -0.65 3.85 -9.42
CA HIS A 33 0.63 4.31 -8.87
C HIS A 33 0.84 3.84 -7.43
N GLN A 34 1.98 3.23 -7.15
CA GLN A 34 2.45 2.83 -5.83
C GLN A 34 3.22 3.94 -5.13
N LEU A 35 3.02 4.05 -3.82
CA LEU A 35 3.81 4.90 -2.93
C LEU A 35 4.80 4.03 -2.16
N VAL A 36 6.09 4.35 -2.28
CA VAL A 36 7.19 3.56 -1.73
C VAL A 36 8.03 4.43 -0.80
N VAL A 37 8.22 3.98 0.43
CA VAL A 37 9.17 4.57 1.38
C VAL A 37 10.48 3.80 1.27
N GLN A 38 11.59 4.51 1.09
CA GLN A 38 12.92 3.90 1.13
C GLN A 38 13.45 3.94 2.57
N GLY A 39 13.57 2.77 3.20
CA GLY A 39 14.28 2.60 4.47
C GLY A 39 15.75 2.23 4.26
N GLU A 40 16.52 2.16 5.35
CA GLU A 40 17.96 1.84 5.31
C GLU A 40 18.26 0.45 4.73
N SER A 41 17.36 -0.52 4.92
CA SER A 41 17.57 -1.92 4.55
C SER A 41 16.55 -2.46 3.55
N SER A 42 15.37 -1.83 3.42
CA SER A 42 14.36 -2.24 2.46
C SER A 42 13.44 -1.08 2.04
N SER A 43 12.87 -1.20 0.85
CA SER A 43 11.80 -0.33 0.40
C SER A 43 10.45 -0.94 0.75
N THR A 44 9.60 -0.17 1.40
CA THR A 44 8.27 -0.62 1.83
C THR A 44 7.20 0.09 1.02
N VAL A 45 6.32 -0.68 0.36
CA VAL A 45 5.12 -0.14 -0.27
C VAL A 45 4.12 0.19 0.84
N ILE A 46 3.67 1.44 0.88
CA ILE A 46 2.77 1.96 1.91
C ILE A 46 1.34 2.15 1.40
N GLY A 47 1.15 2.21 0.09
CA GLY A 47 -0.17 2.39 -0.52
C GLY A 47 -0.12 2.45 -2.03
N VAL A 48 -1.30 2.47 -2.65
CA VAL A 48 -1.49 2.60 -4.08
C VAL A 48 -2.60 3.62 -4.33
N THR A 49 -2.50 4.37 -5.42
CA THR A 49 -3.42 5.46 -5.77
C THR A 49 -3.93 5.30 -7.20
N GLU A 50 -5.11 5.84 -7.45
CA GLU A 50 -5.80 5.79 -8.75
C GLU A 50 -5.01 6.48 -9.87
N ASN A 51 -4.32 7.57 -9.57
CA ASN A 51 -3.60 8.36 -10.56
C ASN A 51 -2.41 9.10 -9.95
N PHE A 52 -1.54 9.63 -10.82
CA PHE A 52 -0.32 10.33 -10.42
C PHE A 52 -0.61 11.61 -9.61
N SER A 53 -1.69 12.33 -9.91
CA SER A 53 -2.02 13.57 -9.19
C SER A 53 -2.30 13.27 -7.72
N THR A 54 -3.13 12.26 -7.45
CA THR A 54 -3.43 11.79 -6.10
C THR A 54 -2.16 11.25 -5.41
N ALA A 55 -1.31 10.53 -6.15
CA ALA A 55 -0.02 10.05 -5.63
C ALA A 55 0.87 11.20 -5.13
N VAL A 56 0.94 12.30 -5.89
CA VAL A 56 1.75 13.48 -5.54
C VAL A 56 1.17 14.21 -4.33
N GLU A 57 -0.14 14.39 -4.25
CA GLU A 57 -0.78 15.04 -3.11
C GLU A 57 -0.52 14.26 -1.81
N VAL A 58 -0.69 12.94 -1.84
CA VAL A 58 -0.41 12.09 -0.68
C VAL A 58 1.08 12.12 -0.34
N ALA A 59 1.97 12.00 -1.33
CA ALA A 59 3.42 12.07 -1.11
C ALA A 59 3.85 13.41 -0.49
N LYS A 60 3.24 14.52 -0.92
CA LYS A 60 3.50 15.85 -0.37
C LYS A 60 3.09 15.93 1.10
N CYS A 61 1.87 15.49 1.43
CA CYS A 61 1.42 15.43 2.82
C CYS A 61 2.38 14.59 3.68
N MET A 62 2.80 13.42 3.20
CA MET A 62 3.73 12.56 3.95
C MET A 62 5.13 13.17 4.11
N ALA A 63 5.61 13.92 3.11
CA ALA A 63 6.87 14.65 3.22
C ALA A 63 6.78 15.80 4.22
N GLU A 64 5.66 16.54 4.23
CA GLU A 64 5.44 17.69 5.11
C GLU A 64 5.20 17.29 6.57
N TYR A 65 4.38 16.26 6.82
CA TYR A 65 3.98 15.87 8.17
C TYR A 65 4.91 14.82 8.80
N ASP A 66 5.40 13.85 8.04
CA ASP A 66 6.21 12.73 8.56
C ASP A 66 7.71 12.86 8.24
N GLN A 67 8.14 13.90 7.51
CA GLN A 67 9.52 14.08 7.02
C GLN A 67 10.06 12.88 6.24
N ARG A 68 9.18 12.16 5.54
CA ARG A 68 9.54 10.96 4.77
C ARG A 68 9.65 11.29 3.29
N VAL A 69 10.72 10.79 2.65
CA VAL A 69 10.84 10.81 1.19
C VAL A 69 10.02 9.65 0.61
N ILE A 70 9.03 9.99 -0.21
CA ILE A 70 8.17 9.03 -0.89
C ILE A 70 8.57 8.95 -2.36
N LEU A 71 8.75 7.74 -2.86
CA LEU A 71 8.98 7.47 -4.26
C LEU A 71 7.69 6.93 -4.89
N ILE A 72 7.26 7.56 -5.98
CA ILE A 72 6.06 7.18 -6.73
C ILE A 72 6.49 6.26 -7.88
N ARG A 73 5.90 5.07 -7.99
CA ARG A 73 6.13 4.11 -9.10
C ARG A 73 4.83 3.80 -9.82
N PRO A 74 4.81 3.69 -11.16
CA PRO A 74 3.69 3.05 -11.84
C PRO A 74 3.59 1.57 -11.44
N LEU A 75 2.36 1.04 -11.45
CA LEU A 75 2.08 -0.39 -11.29
C LEU A 75 2.52 -1.21 -12.51
#